data_AF-A0A182VQR9-F1
#
_entry.id   AF-A0A182VQR9-F1
#
_cell.length_a   1.000
_cell.length_b   1.000
_cell.length_c   1.000
_cell.angle_alpha   90.00
_cell.angle_beta   90.00
_cell.angle_gamma   90.00
#
_symmetry.space_group_name_H-M   'P 1'
#
loop_
_entity.id
_entity.type
_entity.pdbx_description
1 polymer ?
#
loop_
_entity_poly.entity_id
_entity_poly.type
_entity_poly.pdbx_seq_one_letter_code
_entity_poly.pdbx_strand_id
1 'polypeptide(L)'
;QIVQPRCVPCNLVALGNSNVAVKQSKQTNLVAIVGRDSLSPGARICKNTPESMNTNSNVYLGEWYQKEADLNRQLVVSFFPSDNSVELVDLKTRKTFLRRTKVEELSENDFFIGAKLLIFGKQINILDYGDAKTRNKKSDEQLSFGLIKAEALLHVGEILTKIHKAGLGVRRLAMLKIDDNYSSMLKSVRSEASSLNYLMDCMPSQSFVVLEIIGNNAYNQYRELCGPESIAEAKQCAPNSFRGLYGSDVYCSRSPEEAANVCTMCDRRTINDCKRLVSFQESRFIFLNNDIKLVLRSSALYINSTLCIIKPHAVREGKAGEIITEILRQKFTVTAIKMLRFERPNCEEFLEVYKGVVPEYESMVMQMISGDCMALEITNKYDDTRSTYQSFRDFCGPICPEVAKLTRPQTLRAMFGKNKVMNAVHCTDLEEDTSLELEYIFKFLN
;
A
#
# COMPACT_ATOMS: atom_id res chain seq x y z
N GLN A 1 9.97 -37.29 56.36
CA GLN A 1 10.63 -35.97 56.19
C GLN A 1 11.49 -36.03 54.93
N ILE A 2 11.02 -35.32 53.91
CA ILE A 2 11.70 -34.80 52.70
C ILE A 2 12.88 -35.62 52.15
N VAL A 3 12.58 -36.39 51.11
CA VAL A 3 13.54 -36.99 50.17
C VAL A 3 13.74 -36.00 49.02
N GLN A 4 14.99 -35.57 48.78
CA GLN A 4 15.40 -34.85 47.58
C GLN A 4 15.41 -35.79 46.35
N PRO A 5 15.04 -35.32 45.15
CA PRO A 5 15.50 -35.93 43.91
C PRO A 5 16.63 -35.11 43.27
N ARG A 6 17.64 -35.88 42.88
CA ARG A 6 18.87 -35.50 42.20
C ARG A 6 18.63 -35.12 40.73
N CYS A 7 19.52 -34.27 40.23
CA CYS A 7 19.70 -33.95 38.81
C CYS A 7 19.91 -35.22 37.96
N VAL A 8 19.25 -35.27 36.80
CA VAL A 8 19.45 -36.28 35.76
C VAL A 8 20.34 -35.69 34.67
N PRO A 9 21.46 -36.33 34.29
CA PRO A 9 22.20 -35.99 33.08
C PRO A 9 21.66 -36.82 31.90
N CYS A 10 21.31 -36.16 30.80
CA CYS A 10 21.03 -36.87 29.54
C CYS A 10 22.34 -37.20 28.83
N ASN A 11 22.69 -38.48 28.86
CA ASN A 11 23.78 -39.08 28.09
C ASN A 11 23.48 -39.08 26.59
N LEU A 12 24.47 -38.66 25.81
CA LEU A 12 24.65 -39.05 24.41
C LEU A 12 24.73 -40.58 24.31
N VAL A 13 24.00 -41.15 23.35
CA VAL A 13 24.31 -42.48 22.78
C VAL A 13 24.32 -42.34 21.26
N ALA A 14 25.49 -42.60 20.68
CA ALA A 14 25.70 -42.82 19.27
C ALA A 14 25.42 -44.29 18.92
N LEU A 15 24.94 -44.53 17.70
CA LEU A 15 24.94 -45.76 16.86
C LEU A 15 23.73 -45.60 15.91
N GLY A 16 23.74 -45.77 14.60
CA GLY A 16 24.73 -46.19 13.62
C GLY A 16 23.98 -46.32 12.28
N ASN A 17 24.71 -46.10 11.19
CA ASN A 17 24.36 -46.24 9.77
C ASN A 17 23.03 -46.94 9.39
N SER A 18 22.19 -46.24 8.63
CA SER A 18 21.40 -46.87 7.57
C SER A 18 21.24 -45.91 6.37
N ASN A 19 21.52 -46.47 5.20
CA ASN A 19 21.59 -45.82 3.89
C ASN A 19 20.30 -45.09 3.52
N VAL A 20 20.39 -43.80 3.20
CA VAL A 20 19.35 -43.09 2.44
C VAL A 20 19.94 -42.64 1.11
N ALA A 21 19.44 -43.28 0.05
CA ALA A 21 19.80 -43.02 -1.32
C ALA A 21 19.40 -41.60 -1.75
N VAL A 22 20.40 -40.85 -2.22
CA VAL A 22 20.26 -39.55 -2.87
C VAL A 22 19.56 -39.76 -4.22
N LYS A 23 18.27 -39.39 -4.32
CA LYS A 23 17.60 -39.21 -5.62
C LYS A 23 17.85 -37.78 -6.11
N GLN A 24 18.92 -37.64 -6.90
CA GLN A 24 19.06 -36.55 -7.86
C GLN A 24 17.86 -36.58 -8.82
N SER A 25 17.03 -35.53 -8.83
CA SER A 25 16.12 -35.29 -9.94
C SER A 25 16.78 -34.26 -10.87
N LYS A 26 16.92 -34.71 -12.12
CA LYS A 26 17.68 -34.08 -13.20
C LYS A 26 17.01 -32.78 -13.63
N GLN A 27 17.80 -31.70 -13.64
CA GLN A 27 17.65 -30.62 -14.62
C GLN A 27 17.55 -31.24 -16.01
N THR A 28 16.40 -31.08 -16.65
CA THR A 28 16.25 -31.32 -18.09
C THR A 28 16.18 -29.96 -18.77
N ASN A 29 17.30 -29.61 -19.41
CA ASN A 29 17.34 -28.60 -20.45
C ASN A 29 16.38 -29.01 -21.57
N LEU A 30 15.42 -28.15 -21.88
CA LEU A 30 14.68 -28.19 -23.14
C LEU A 30 14.96 -26.87 -23.87
N VAL A 31 16.08 -26.86 -24.57
CA VAL A 31 16.32 -26.02 -25.76
C VAL A 31 15.95 -26.88 -26.95
N ALA A 32 14.83 -26.56 -27.62
CA ALA A 32 14.34 -27.06 -28.91
C ALA A 32 12.83 -26.67 -28.99
N ILE A 33 12.25 -26.02 -30.00
CA ILE A 33 12.62 -25.65 -31.37
C ILE A 33 11.77 -24.40 -31.70
N VAL A 34 12.38 -23.38 -32.29
CA VAL A 34 11.64 -22.30 -32.95
C VAL A 34 10.97 -22.89 -34.20
N GLY A 35 9.74 -23.38 -34.03
CA GLY A 35 8.82 -23.71 -35.11
C GLY A 35 7.99 -22.48 -35.43
N ARG A 36 8.35 -21.77 -36.50
CA ARG A 36 7.44 -20.89 -37.22
C ARG A 36 6.32 -21.77 -37.78
N ASP A 37 5.16 -21.76 -37.14
CA ASP A 37 3.92 -22.09 -37.81
C ASP A 37 2.89 -21.02 -37.50
N SER A 38 2.54 -20.34 -38.58
CA SER A 38 1.46 -19.39 -38.75
C SER A 38 0.15 -19.90 -38.17
N LEU A 39 -0.30 -19.30 -37.07
CA LEU A 39 -1.72 -19.27 -36.70
C LEU A 39 -2.33 -17.97 -37.21
N SER A 40 -3.37 -18.16 -38.02
CA SER A 40 -4.09 -17.18 -38.81
C SER A 40 -4.78 -16.07 -37.98
N PRO A 41 -4.92 -14.85 -38.55
CA PRO A 41 -5.70 -13.78 -37.94
C PRO A 41 -7.19 -14.05 -38.20
N GLY A 42 -7.94 -14.51 -37.20
CA GLY A 42 -9.38 -14.72 -37.42
C GLY A 42 -10.14 -15.56 -36.41
N ALA A 43 -9.90 -15.42 -35.11
CA ALA A 43 -10.90 -15.81 -34.12
C ALA A 43 -11.83 -14.62 -33.89
N ARG A 44 -12.94 -14.56 -34.65
CA ARG A 44 -14.04 -13.62 -34.41
C ARG A 44 -14.54 -13.83 -32.98
N ILE A 45 -14.21 -12.90 -32.08
CA ILE A 45 -14.97 -12.71 -30.85
C ILE A 45 -16.36 -12.29 -31.30
N CYS A 46 -17.32 -13.22 -31.18
CA CYS A 46 -18.70 -13.00 -31.57
C CYS A 46 -19.25 -11.76 -30.86
N LYS A 47 -19.60 -10.76 -31.69
CA LYS A 47 -20.58 -9.73 -31.40
C LYS A 47 -21.86 -10.43 -30.94
N ASN A 48 -22.18 -10.31 -29.66
CA ASN A 48 -23.52 -10.37 -29.06
C ASN A 48 -23.35 -10.19 -27.54
N THR A 49 -22.83 -9.02 -27.15
CA THR A 49 -23.21 -8.42 -25.87
C THR A 49 -24.66 -7.93 -26.03
N PRO A 50 -25.54 -8.14 -25.04
CA PRO A 50 -26.90 -7.64 -25.14
C PRO A 50 -26.87 -6.12 -25.31
N GLU A 51 -27.30 -5.65 -26.49
CA GLU A 51 -27.66 -4.26 -26.73
C GLU A 51 -28.89 -3.95 -25.88
N SER A 52 -28.67 -3.44 -24.67
CA SER A 52 -29.67 -2.65 -23.97
C SER A 52 -29.01 -1.74 -22.94
N MET A 53 -29.31 -0.45 -23.08
CA MET A 53 -29.12 0.65 -22.14
C MET A 53 -27.71 1.23 -22.00
N ASN A 54 -27.63 2.47 -22.50
CA ASN A 54 -26.60 3.46 -22.29
C ASN A 54 -26.35 3.67 -20.77
N THR A 55 -25.45 2.88 -20.18
CA THR A 55 -24.96 3.11 -18.83
C THR A 55 -23.45 3.15 -18.85
N ASN A 56 -22.87 4.22 -18.34
CA ASN A 56 -21.44 4.49 -18.36
C ASN A 56 -20.69 3.60 -17.34
N SER A 57 -20.75 2.28 -17.50
CA SER A 57 -20.07 1.32 -16.65
C SER A 57 -18.62 1.10 -17.08
N ASN A 58 -17.78 0.77 -16.10
CA ASN A 58 -16.45 0.24 -16.28
C ASN A 58 -16.52 -1.28 -16.02
N VAL A 59 -16.03 -2.09 -16.96
CA VAL A 59 -16.14 -3.55 -16.91
C VAL A 59 -14.76 -4.17 -16.72
N TYR A 60 -14.66 -5.12 -15.79
CA TYR A 60 -13.44 -5.81 -15.42
C TYR A 60 -13.64 -7.32 -15.41
N LEU A 61 -12.55 -8.06 -15.65
CA LEU A 61 -12.45 -9.48 -15.39
C LEU A 61 -11.93 -9.67 -13.96
N GLY A 62 -12.72 -10.31 -13.11
CA GLY A 62 -12.38 -10.65 -11.74
C GLY A 62 -12.28 -12.16 -11.51
N GLU A 63 -11.58 -12.55 -10.46
CA GLU A 63 -11.52 -13.91 -9.94
C GLU A 63 -11.86 -13.93 -8.46
N TRP A 64 -12.70 -14.87 -8.06
CA TRP A 64 -13.03 -15.13 -6.67
C TRP A 64 -12.73 -16.60 -6.35
N TYR A 65 -11.81 -16.82 -5.40
CA TYR A 65 -11.51 -18.14 -4.87
C TYR A 65 -12.57 -18.55 -3.83
N GLN A 66 -13.26 -19.65 -4.10
CA GLN A 66 -14.25 -20.25 -3.21
C GLN A 66 -13.58 -21.32 -2.37
N LYS A 67 -13.31 -21.01 -1.09
CA LYS A 67 -12.59 -21.91 -0.20
C LYS A 67 -13.32 -23.24 0.03
N GLU A 68 -14.65 -23.21 0.10
CA GLU A 68 -15.47 -24.40 0.37
C GLU A 68 -15.48 -25.38 -0.82
N ALA A 69 -15.33 -24.87 -2.03
CA ALA A 69 -15.34 -25.66 -3.26
C ALA A 69 -13.94 -25.87 -3.86
N ASP A 70 -12.91 -25.31 -3.23
CA ASP A 70 -11.53 -25.23 -3.71
C ASP A 70 -11.45 -24.84 -5.20
N LEU A 71 -12.18 -23.79 -5.58
CA LEU A 71 -12.37 -23.41 -6.98
C LEU A 71 -12.23 -21.90 -7.21
N ASN A 72 -11.46 -21.54 -8.23
CA ASN A 72 -11.43 -20.19 -8.78
C ASN A 72 -12.59 -19.96 -9.76
N ARG A 73 -13.47 -19.04 -9.42
CA ARG A 73 -14.57 -18.61 -10.28
C ARG A 73 -14.23 -17.28 -10.94
N GLN A 74 -14.32 -17.23 -12.27
CA GLN A 74 -14.15 -16.01 -13.04
C GLN A 74 -15.47 -15.25 -13.17
N LEU A 75 -15.42 -13.96 -12.87
CA LEU A 75 -16.56 -13.06 -12.82
C LEU A 75 -16.32 -11.87 -13.76
N VAL A 76 -17.36 -11.45 -14.47
CA VAL A 76 -17.44 -10.11 -15.05
C VAL A 76 -17.90 -9.17 -13.94
N VAL A 77 -17.06 -8.18 -13.63
CA VAL A 77 -17.31 -7.17 -12.60
C VAL A 77 -17.64 -5.87 -13.30
N SER A 78 -18.91 -5.46 -13.26
CA SER A 78 -19.36 -4.19 -13.82
C SER A 78 -19.51 -3.17 -12.69
N PHE A 79 -18.71 -2.10 -12.73
CA PHE A 79 -18.81 -0.97 -11.81
C PHE A 79 -19.50 0.22 -12.47
N PHE A 80 -20.41 0.87 -11.74
CA PHE A 80 -21.16 2.02 -12.21
C PHE A 80 -20.75 3.26 -11.38
N PRO A 81 -19.84 4.12 -11.89
CA PRO A 81 -19.37 5.30 -11.17
C PRO A 81 -20.46 6.30 -10.80
N SER A 82 -21.60 6.29 -11.50
CA SER A 82 -22.72 7.22 -11.25
C SER A 82 -23.34 7.09 -9.87
N ASP A 83 -23.31 5.88 -9.30
CA ASP A 83 -24.01 5.57 -8.04
C ASP A 83 -23.21 4.60 -7.15
N ASN A 84 -21.95 4.34 -7.47
CA ASN A 84 -21.08 3.37 -6.80
C ASN A 84 -21.71 1.98 -6.67
N SER A 85 -22.43 1.54 -7.70
CA SER A 85 -23.00 0.20 -7.73
C SER A 85 -22.12 -0.80 -8.47
N VAL A 86 -22.23 -2.06 -8.08
CA VAL A 86 -21.50 -3.19 -8.67
C VAL A 86 -22.48 -4.27 -9.10
N GLU A 87 -22.23 -4.86 -10.26
CA GLU A 87 -22.88 -6.07 -10.73
C GLU A 87 -21.82 -7.15 -10.99
N LEU A 88 -22.11 -8.39 -10.59
CA LEU A 88 -21.24 -9.54 -10.81
C LEU A 88 -21.97 -10.58 -11.65
N VAL A 89 -21.37 -10.98 -12.77
CA VAL A 89 -21.89 -12.03 -13.64
C VAL A 89 -20.85 -13.12 -13.78
N ASP A 90 -21.25 -14.37 -13.62
CA ASP A 90 -20.35 -15.50 -13.84
C ASP A 90 -19.96 -15.60 -15.33
N LEU A 91 -18.66 -15.66 -15.62
CA LEU A 91 -18.17 -15.60 -16.99
C LEU A 91 -18.56 -16.86 -17.80
N LYS A 92 -18.53 -18.04 -17.17
CA LYS A 92 -18.77 -19.34 -17.84
C LYS A 92 -20.25 -19.59 -18.10
N THR A 93 -21.07 -19.40 -17.07
CA THR A 93 -22.51 -19.70 -17.07
C THR A 93 -23.37 -18.52 -17.50
N ARG A 94 -22.79 -17.30 -17.54
CA ARG A 94 -23.50 -16.03 -17.79
C ARG A 94 -24.62 -15.73 -16.79
N LYS A 95 -24.70 -16.46 -15.68
CA LYS A 95 -25.67 -16.21 -14.62
C LYS A 95 -25.22 -15.03 -13.77
N THR A 96 -26.15 -14.12 -13.48
CA THR A 96 -25.92 -13.04 -12.52
C THR A 96 -25.67 -13.62 -11.14
N PHE A 97 -24.52 -13.31 -10.57
CA PHE A 97 -24.12 -13.69 -9.22
C PHE A 97 -24.54 -12.63 -8.20
N LEU A 98 -24.40 -11.35 -8.57
CA LEU A 98 -24.86 -10.20 -7.82
C LEU A 98 -25.52 -9.22 -8.79
N ARG A 99 -26.81 -8.93 -8.58
CA ARG A 99 -27.50 -7.88 -9.34
C ARG A 99 -26.91 -6.52 -8.96
N ARG A 100 -27.00 -5.53 -9.85
CA ARG A 100 -26.53 -4.16 -9.60
C ARG A 100 -26.97 -3.66 -8.22
N THR A 101 -26.01 -3.57 -7.31
CA THR A 101 -26.23 -3.20 -5.91
C THR A 101 -25.21 -2.15 -5.52
N LYS A 102 -25.67 -1.13 -4.78
CA LYS A 102 -24.80 -0.06 -4.27
C LYS A 102 -23.80 -0.62 -3.25
N VAL A 103 -22.53 -0.25 -3.39
CA VAL A 103 -21.46 -0.57 -2.43
C VAL A 103 -20.79 0.75 -2.08
N GLU A 104 -21.19 1.36 -0.96
CA GLU A 104 -20.73 2.70 -0.58
C GLU A 104 -19.22 2.73 -0.28
N GLU A 105 -18.66 1.57 0.04
CA GLU A 105 -17.27 1.38 0.34
C GLU A 105 -16.38 1.24 -0.91
N LEU A 106 -16.92 1.34 -2.13
CA LEU A 106 -16.11 1.27 -3.35
C LEU A 106 -16.24 2.55 -4.17
N SER A 107 -15.11 2.95 -4.75
CA SER A 107 -14.96 4.11 -5.63
C SER A 107 -14.29 3.68 -6.94
N GLU A 108 -14.36 4.53 -7.97
CA GLU A 108 -13.74 4.24 -9.26
C GLU A 108 -12.21 4.01 -9.19
N ASN A 109 -11.56 4.58 -8.18
CA ASN A 109 -10.11 4.47 -7.96
C ASN A 109 -9.72 3.11 -7.35
N ASP A 110 -10.66 2.38 -6.74
CA ASP A 110 -10.41 1.05 -6.20
C ASP A 110 -10.24 0.02 -7.32
N PHE A 111 -10.78 0.28 -8.53
CA PHE A 111 -10.79 -0.65 -9.65
C PHE A 111 -9.60 -0.47 -10.59
N PHE A 112 -8.51 -1.17 -10.30
CA PHE A 112 -7.32 -1.29 -11.15
C PHE A 112 -6.85 -2.75 -11.26
N ILE A 113 -6.00 -3.05 -12.25
CA ILE A 113 -5.48 -4.40 -12.45
C ILE A 113 -4.61 -4.84 -11.26
N GLY A 114 -4.95 -5.98 -10.67
CA GLY A 114 -4.36 -6.51 -9.45
C GLY A 114 -5.04 -6.04 -8.15
N ALA A 115 -6.10 -5.23 -8.21
CA ALA A 115 -6.87 -4.84 -7.03
C ALA A 115 -7.57 -6.06 -6.39
N LYS A 116 -7.66 -6.09 -5.06
CA LYS A 116 -8.34 -7.14 -4.27
C LYS A 116 -9.59 -6.58 -3.60
N LEU A 117 -10.71 -6.50 -4.29
CA LEU A 117 -11.91 -5.79 -3.82
C LEU A 117 -12.78 -6.64 -2.89
N LEU A 118 -13.23 -6.07 -1.78
CA LEU A 118 -14.22 -6.71 -0.92
C LEU A 118 -15.63 -6.34 -1.36
N ILE A 119 -16.38 -7.29 -1.91
CA ILE A 119 -17.76 -7.10 -2.37
C ILE A 119 -18.65 -8.13 -1.65
N PHE A 120 -19.53 -7.66 -0.75
CA PHE A 120 -20.43 -8.51 0.05
C PHE A 120 -19.72 -9.69 0.75
N GLY A 121 -18.58 -9.41 1.39
CA GLY A 121 -17.78 -10.40 2.10
C GLY A 121 -16.93 -11.33 1.22
N LYS A 122 -16.91 -11.10 -0.10
CA LYS A 122 -16.10 -11.86 -1.05
C LYS A 122 -14.95 -11.00 -1.53
N GLN A 123 -13.74 -11.53 -1.45
CA GLN A 123 -12.55 -10.87 -1.98
C GLN A 123 -12.40 -11.25 -3.45
N ILE A 124 -12.59 -10.27 -4.33
CA ILE A 124 -12.53 -10.41 -5.78
C ILE A 124 -11.24 -9.77 -6.29
N ASN A 125 -10.39 -10.58 -6.91
CA ASN A 125 -9.14 -10.13 -7.52
C ASN A 125 -9.43 -9.63 -8.94
N ILE A 126 -9.12 -8.37 -9.24
CA ILE A 126 -9.26 -7.81 -10.59
C ILE A 126 -8.06 -8.25 -11.44
N LEU A 127 -8.31 -9.04 -12.48
CA LEU A 127 -7.29 -9.66 -13.32
C LEU A 127 -7.00 -8.88 -14.61
N ASP A 128 -8.04 -8.39 -15.28
CA ASP A 128 -7.91 -7.60 -16.52
C ASP A 128 -9.15 -6.70 -16.72
N TYR A 129 -9.12 -5.86 -17.75
CA TYR A 129 -10.29 -5.13 -18.22
C TYR A 129 -11.23 -6.07 -18.98
N GLY A 130 -12.53 -5.97 -18.72
CA GLY A 130 -13.56 -6.81 -19.32
C GLY A 130 -13.98 -6.35 -20.72
N ASP A 131 -13.67 -5.10 -21.10
CA ASP A 131 -13.93 -4.58 -22.44
C ASP A 131 -12.86 -3.57 -22.91
N ALA A 132 -12.85 -3.28 -24.21
CA ALA A 132 -11.94 -2.31 -24.83
C ALA A 132 -12.24 -0.86 -24.40
N LYS A 133 -13.51 -0.55 -24.10
CA LYS A 133 -13.93 0.80 -23.67
C LYS A 133 -13.27 1.17 -22.34
N THR A 134 -13.37 0.29 -21.35
CA THR A 134 -12.77 0.43 -20.02
C THR A 134 -11.26 0.43 -20.12
N ARG A 135 -10.68 -0.45 -20.94
CA ARG A 135 -9.23 -0.48 -21.20
C ARG A 135 -8.73 0.86 -21.74
N ASN A 136 -9.41 1.46 -22.71
CA ASN A 136 -9.04 2.75 -23.28
C ASN A 136 -9.33 3.92 -22.33
N LYS A 137 -10.36 3.81 -21.49
CA LYS A 137 -10.66 4.82 -20.45
C LYS A 137 -9.60 4.81 -19.34
N LYS A 138 -9.12 3.63 -18.96
CA LYS A 138 -8.14 3.41 -17.89
C LYS A 138 -6.69 3.34 -18.39
N SER A 139 -6.44 3.39 -19.70
CA SER A 139 -5.08 3.39 -20.26
C SER A 139 -4.27 4.63 -19.86
N ASP A 140 -4.97 5.69 -19.47
CA ASP A 140 -4.37 6.94 -19.01
C ASP A 140 -3.95 6.91 -17.52
N GLU A 141 -4.34 5.86 -16.78
CA GLU A 141 -3.82 5.63 -15.43
C GLU A 141 -2.34 5.27 -15.50
N GLN A 142 -1.54 6.15 -14.93
CA GLN A 142 -0.09 6.02 -14.88
C GLN A 142 0.35 5.88 -13.43
N LEU A 143 1.52 5.26 -13.25
CA LEU A 143 2.22 5.28 -11.99
C LEU A 143 3.25 6.41 -12.02
N SER A 144 3.40 7.09 -10.89
CA SER A 144 4.49 8.01 -10.61
C SER A 144 5.20 7.58 -9.33
N PHE A 145 6.46 7.95 -9.20
CA PHE A 145 7.26 7.68 -8.01
C PHE A 145 7.63 9.01 -7.34
N GLY A 146 7.50 9.03 -6.01
CA GLY A 146 7.86 10.15 -5.16
C GLY A 146 8.71 9.72 -3.98
N LEU A 147 9.56 10.62 -3.52
CA LEU A 147 10.30 10.45 -2.28
C LEU A 147 10.29 11.76 -1.47
N ILE A 148 10.09 11.65 -0.16
CA ILE A 148 10.09 12.75 0.79
C ILE A 148 11.25 12.53 1.77
N LYS A 149 12.22 13.44 1.77
CA LYS A 149 13.41 13.41 2.63
C LYS A 149 13.11 13.93 4.04
N ALA A 150 14.08 13.77 4.93
CA ALA A 150 13.94 13.99 6.37
C ALA A 150 13.31 15.35 6.76
N GLU A 151 13.76 16.45 6.17
CA GLU A 151 13.27 17.79 6.53
C GLU A 151 11.80 18.01 6.15
N ALA A 152 11.34 17.40 5.04
CA ALA A 152 9.95 17.49 4.60
C ALA A 152 9.02 16.49 5.31
N LEU A 153 9.55 15.58 6.15
CA LEU A 153 8.71 14.61 6.88
C LEU A 153 7.75 15.27 7.87
N LEU A 154 8.12 16.43 8.42
CA LEU A 154 7.23 17.23 9.28
C LEU A 154 5.98 17.74 8.53
N HIS A 155 6.01 17.72 7.19
CA HIS A 155 4.91 18.15 6.34
C HIS A 155 4.32 17.00 5.51
N VAL A 156 4.62 15.73 5.86
CA VAL A 156 4.13 14.57 5.09
C VAL A 156 2.60 14.54 5.00
N GLY A 157 1.88 14.94 6.05
CA GLY A 157 0.42 15.03 6.03
C GLY A 157 -0.11 16.06 5.02
N GLU A 158 0.53 17.23 4.93
CA GLU A 158 0.18 18.28 3.96
C GLU A 158 0.48 17.84 2.53
N ILE A 159 1.61 17.17 2.31
CA ILE A 159 2.02 16.62 1.01
C ILE A 159 1.00 15.58 0.53
N LEU A 160 0.64 14.61 1.38
CA LEU A 160 -0.37 13.60 1.07
C LEU A 160 -1.75 14.22 0.79
N THR A 161 -2.12 15.25 1.53
CA THR A 161 -3.36 16.00 1.31
C THR A 161 -3.36 16.69 -0.06
N LYS A 162 -2.23 17.30 -0.47
CA LYS A 162 -2.09 17.94 -1.78
C LYS A 162 -2.13 16.92 -2.93
N ILE A 163 -1.48 15.76 -2.77
CA ILE A 163 -1.53 14.65 -3.75
C ILE A 163 -2.99 14.22 -3.94
N HIS A 164 -3.72 13.98 -2.85
CA HIS A 164 -5.13 13.59 -2.94
C HIS A 164 -6.01 14.66 -3.60
N LYS A 165 -5.84 15.93 -3.22
CA LYS A 165 -6.59 17.06 -3.81
C LYS A 165 -6.34 17.24 -5.31
N ALA A 166 -5.19 16.82 -5.82
CA ALA A 166 -4.91 16.80 -7.26
C ALA A 166 -5.60 15.66 -8.02
N GLY A 167 -6.33 14.77 -7.32
CA GLY A 167 -6.95 13.59 -7.91
C GLY A 167 -6.02 12.39 -8.02
N LEU A 168 -4.87 12.42 -7.34
CA LEU A 168 -3.91 11.33 -7.30
C LEU A 168 -4.11 10.46 -6.06
N GLY A 169 -3.95 9.15 -6.21
CA GLY A 169 -3.95 8.17 -5.12
C GLY A 169 -2.53 7.76 -4.74
N VAL A 170 -2.35 7.36 -3.48
CA VAL A 170 -1.11 6.72 -3.02
C VAL A 170 -1.36 5.23 -2.92
N ARG A 171 -0.74 4.46 -3.81
CA ARG A 171 -0.90 3.00 -3.90
C ARG A 171 0.02 2.26 -2.93
N ARG A 172 1.27 2.72 -2.81
CA ARG A 172 2.23 2.21 -1.83
C ARG A 172 2.89 3.38 -1.13
N LEU A 173 3.10 3.22 0.16
CA LEU A 173 3.83 4.17 0.98
C LEU A 173 4.62 3.38 2.01
N ALA A 174 5.92 3.67 2.13
CA ALA A 174 6.72 3.19 3.24
C ALA A 174 7.68 4.28 3.73
N MET A 175 7.80 4.42 5.04
CA MET A 175 8.90 5.15 5.66
C MET A 175 10.06 4.19 5.88
N LEU A 176 11.20 4.52 5.30
CA LEU A 176 12.38 3.67 5.24
C LEU A 176 13.60 4.44 5.73
N LYS A 177 14.62 3.71 6.14
CA LYS A 177 15.97 4.23 6.38
C LYS A 177 17.00 3.36 5.66
N ILE A 178 18.12 3.96 5.30
CA ILE A 178 19.28 3.23 4.81
C ILE A 178 20.00 2.63 6.02
N ASP A 179 20.22 1.31 5.98
CA ASP A 179 21.03 0.59 6.96
C ASP A 179 22.50 0.96 6.79
N ASP A 180 23.11 1.48 7.84
CA ASP A 180 24.50 1.95 7.84
C ASP A 180 25.49 0.85 7.42
N ASN A 181 25.21 -0.41 7.80
CA ASN A 181 26.07 -1.56 7.51
C ASN A 181 26.09 -1.92 6.01
N TYR A 182 25.04 -1.55 5.29
CA TYR A 182 24.86 -1.86 3.87
C TYR A 182 24.91 -0.62 2.98
N SER A 183 25.22 0.55 3.55
CA SER A 183 25.37 1.82 2.84
C SER A 183 26.47 1.78 1.76
N SER A 184 27.50 0.94 1.95
CA SER A 184 28.55 0.70 0.96
C SER A 184 28.05 -0.12 -0.24
N MET A 185 27.08 -1.01 -0.06
CA MET A 185 26.45 -1.77 -1.15
C MET A 185 25.58 -0.89 -2.04
N LEU A 186 24.93 0.15 -1.49
CA LEU A 186 24.27 1.18 -2.32
C LEU A 186 25.24 1.84 -3.30
N LYS A 187 26.51 2.04 -2.87
CA LYS A 187 27.56 2.59 -3.74
C LYS A 187 28.05 1.62 -4.81
N SER A 188 27.93 0.30 -4.63
CA SER A 188 28.27 -0.67 -5.68
C SER A 188 27.13 -0.86 -6.69
N VAL A 189 25.86 -0.78 -6.24
CA VAL A 189 24.70 -0.76 -7.16
C VAL A 189 24.70 0.49 -8.05
N ARG A 190 25.32 1.58 -7.58
CA ARG A 190 25.54 2.84 -8.32
C ARG A 190 26.22 2.67 -9.68
N SER A 191 27.13 1.70 -9.85
CA SER A 191 27.90 1.57 -11.11
C SER A 191 27.08 0.98 -12.26
N GLU A 192 25.97 0.32 -11.97
CA GLU A 192 25.09 -0.31 -12.98
C GLU A 192 23.83 0.51 -13.27
N ALA A 193 23.42 1.39 -12.34
CA ALA A 193 22.21 2.19 -12.46
C ALA A 193 22.43 3.64 -11.97
N SER A 194 22.65 4.56 -12.90
CA SER A 194 22.66 6.01 -12.63
C SER A 194 21.30 6.57 -12.17
N SER A 195 20.28 5.72 -12.08
CA SER A 195 18.91 6.03 -11.65
C SER A 195 18.74 6.17 -10.13
N LEU A 196 19.72 5.80 -9.29
CA LEU A 196 19.56 5.82 -7.81
C LEU A 196 20.15 7.05 -7.10
N ASN A 197 20.56 8.08 -7.84
CA ASN A 197 21.17 9.28 -7.24
C ASN A 197 20.27 9.93 -6.17
N TYR A 198 18.94 9.83 -6.31
CA TYR A 198 18.00 10.39 -5.35
C TYR A 198 18.08 9.73 -3.95
N LEU A 199 18.51 8.47 -3.86
CA LEU A 199 18.75 7.78 -2.58
C LEU A 199 20.09 8.18 -1.97
N MET A 200 21.06 8.59 -2.79
CA MET A 200 22.38 9.00 -2.31
C MET A 200 22.34 10.33 -1.57
N ASP A 201 21.33 11.17 -1.87
CA ASP A 201 21.06 12.39 -1.11
C ASP A 201 20.47 12.10 0.28
N CYS A 202 19.90 10.91 0.50
CA CYS A 202 19.40 10.52 1.81
C CYS A 202 20.60 10.16 2.70
N MET A 203 20.77 10.88 3.81
CA MET A 203 21.83 10.55 4.76
C MET A 203 21.59 9.16 5.37
N PRO A 204 22.65 8.36 5.61
CA PRO A 204 22.53 7.14 6.39
C PRO A 204 21.86 7.40 7.75
N SER A 205 21.08 6.45 8.25
CA SER A 205 20.28 6.56 9.47
C SER A 205 19.18 7.63 9.52
N GLN A 206 19.05 8.52 8.52
CA GLN A 206 17.87 9.36 8.38
C GLN A 206 16.73 8.59 7.70
N SER A 207 15.51 8.82 8.20
CA SER A 207 14.32 8.24 7.60
C SER A 207 13.82 9.11 6.45
N PHE A 208 13.20 8.49 5.46
CA PHE A 208 12.53 9.13 4.34
C PHE A 208 11.30 8.33 3.94
N VAL A 209 10.35 8.95 3.27
CA VAL A 209 9.12 8.29 2.79
C VAL A 209 9.20 8.10 1.29
N VAL A 210 8.90 6.88 0.84
CA VAL A 210 8.74 6.54 -0.59
C VAL A 210 7.27 6.36 -0.92
N LEU A 211 6.86 6.81 -2.10
CA LEU A 211 5.48 6.84 -2.57
C LEU A 211 5.39 6.24 -3.98
N GLU A 212 4.53 5.24 -4.15
CA GLU A 212 4.01 4.86 -5.46
C GLU A 212 2.65 5.55 -5.62
N ILE A 213 2.57 6.49 -6.56
CA ILE A 213 1.41 7.34 -6.81
C ILE A 213 0.71 6.83 -8.07
N ILE A 214 -0.62 6.80 -8.05
CA ILE A 214 -1.46 6.33 -9.16
C ILE A 214 -2.52 7.38 -9.50
N GLY A 215 -2.84 7.49 -10.77
CA GLY A 215 -3.90 8.37 -11.25
C GLY A 215 -3.79 8.65 -12.74
N ASN A 216 -4.78 9.34 -13.28
CA ASN A 216 -4.76 9.77 -14.67
C ASN A 216 -3.62 10.75 -14.88
N ASN A 217 -2.72 10.45 -15.83
CA ASN A 217 -1.56 11.31 -16.09
C ASN A 217 -0.70 11.59 -14.83
N ALA A 218 -0.64 10.61 -13.91
CA ALA A 218 -0.04 10.79 -12.58
C ALA A 218 1.38 11.34 -12.62
N TYR A 219 2.17 10.94 -13.62
CA TYR A 219 3.53 11.42 -13.81
C TYR A 219 3.58 12.95 -13.94
N ASN A 220 2.81 13.52 -14.88
CA ASN A 220 2.86 14.96 -15.13
C ASN A 220 2.18 15.74 -14.00
N GLN A 221 1.06 15.25 -13.46
CA GLN A 221 0.37 15.90 -12.34
C GLN A 221 1.23 15.95 -11.07
N TYR A 222 1.92 14.85 -10.72
CA TYR A 222 2.80 14.84 -9.56
C TYR A 222 4.02 15.75 -9.77
N ARG A 223 4.58 15.79 -10.99
CA ARG A 223 5.67 16.71 -11.33
C ARG A 223 5.24 18.17 -11.23
N GLU A 224 4.01 18.50 -11.64
CA GLU A 224 3.43 19.84 -11.48
C GLU A 224 3.30 20.22 -10.00
N LEU A 225 2.84 19.28 -9.15
CA LEU A 225 2.83 19.49 -7.69
C LEU A 225 4.23 19.71 -7.11
N CYS A 226 5.25 19.02 -7.62
CA CYS A 226 6.64 19.25 -7.22
C CYS A 226 7.15 20.63 -7.67
N GLY A 227 6.75 21.09 -8.86
CA GLY A 227 7.19 22.34 -9.47
C GLY A 227 8.54 22.25 -10.18
N PRO A 228 9.06 23.41 -10.67
CA PRO A 228 10.29 23.50 -11.45
C PRO A 228 11.50 22.86 -10.77
N GLU A 229 12.47 22.41 -11.56
CA GLU A 229 13.56 21.62 -10.99
C GLU A 229 14.51 22.44 -10.11
N SER A 230 14.78 23.66 -10.55
CA SER A 230 15.52 24.66 -9.80
C SER A 230 14.69 25.14 -8.62
N ILE A 231 15.25 25.05 -7.41
CA ILE A 231 14.61 25.57 -6.19
C ILE A 231 14.38 27.09 -6.31
N ALA A 232 15.31 27.82 -6.93
CA ALA A 232 15.17 29.26 -7.12
C ALA A 232 13.98 29.59 -8.03
N GLU A 233 13.85 28.86 -9.14
CA GLU A 233 12.71 28.99 -10.06
C GLU A 233 11.40 28.55 -9.41
N ALA A 234 11.40 27.44 -8.66
CA ALA A 234 10.22 26.97 -7.95
C ALA A 234 9.72 28.01 -6.94
N LYS A 235 10.62 28.61 -6.15
CA LYS A 235 10.25 29.68 -5.20
C LYS A 235 9.69 30.93 -5.88
N GLN A 236 10.14 31.23 -7.09
CA GLN A 236 9.70 32.42 -7.84
C GLN A 236 8.39 32.17 -8.62
N CYS A 237 8.35 31.10 -9.40
CA CYS A 237 7.29 30.84 -10.39
C CYS A 237 6.18 29.92 -9.86
N ALA A 238 6.48 29.09 -8.85
CA ALA A 238 5.53 28.13 -8.28
C ALA A 238 5.69 28.00 -6.76
N PRO A 239 5.54 29.09 -5.98
CA PRO A 239 5.87 29.11 -4.55
C PRO A 239 5.07 28.10 -3.70
N ASN A 240 3.90 27.67 -4.17
CA ASN A 240 3.04 26.69 -3.50
C ASN A 240 3.34 25.23 -3.88
N SER A 241 4.28 24.99 -4.80
CA SER A 241 4.74 23.65 -5.16
C SER A 241 5.55 23.04 -4.02
N PHE A 242 5.74 21.71 -4.04
CA PHE A 242 6.54 21.05 -3.01
C PHE A 242 7.99 21.56 -2.97
N ARG A 243 8.62 21.84 -4.12
CA ARG A 243 9.96 22.43 -4.16
C ARG A 243 9.99 23.90 -3.74
N GLY A 244 8.92 24.65 -4.02
CA GLY A 244 8.78 26.03 -3.54
C GLY A 244 8.73 26.09 -2.00
N LEU A 245 7.99 25.17 -1.39
CA LEU A 245 7.78 25.11 0.07
C LEU A 245 8.91 24.41 0.83
N TYR A 246 9.34 23.26 0.33
CA TYR A 246 10.22 22.32 1.04
C TYR A 246 11.58 22.11 0.32
N GLY A 247 11.89 22.90 -0.71
CA GLY A 247 13.18 22.82 -1.39
C GLY A 247 13.43 21.48 -2.08
N SER A 248 14.60 20.89 -1.87
CA SER A 248 14.99 19.60 -2.48
C SER A 248 14.50 18.36 -1.73
N ASP A 249 13.71 18.54 -0.68
CA ASP A 249 13.26 17.45 0.20
C ASP A 249 12.04 16.70 -0.33
N VAL A 250 11.48 17.13 -1.45
CA VAL A 250 10.47 16.36 -2.20
C VAL A 250 10.97 16.07 -3.60
N TYR A 251 11.19 14.78 -3.86
CA TYR A 251 11.62 14.22 -5.13
C TYR A 251 10.45 13.64 -5.92
N CYS A 252 10.54 13.76 -7.24
CA CYS A 252 9.71 13.08 -8.23
C CYS A 252 10.61 12.52 -9.33
N SER A 253 10.16 11.45 -9.99
CA SER A 253 10.84 10.86 -11.15
C SER A 253 11.28 11.90 -12.19
N ARG A 254 12.51 11.77 -12.69
CA ARG A 254 13.06 12.65 -13.75
C ARG A 254 12.32 12.51 -15.07
N SER A 255 12.46 13.50 -15.95
CA SER A 255 11.87 13.43 -17.29
C SER A 255 12.50 12.31 -18.14
N PRO A 256 11.73 11.65 -19.02
CA PRO A 256 12.30 10.66 -19.93
C PRO A 256 13.33 11.23 -20.89
N GLU A 257 13.24 12.52 -21.22
CA GLU A 257 14.20 13.21 -22.09
C GLU A 257 15.58 13.33 -21.42
N GLU A 258 15.61 13.49 -20.10
CA GLU A 258 16.83 13.48 -19.30
C GLU A 258 17.29 12.06 -18.93
N ALA A 259 16.35 11.12 -18.75
CA ALA A 259 16.66 9.70 -18.53
C ALA A 259 17.12 8.97 -19.81
N ALA A 260 16.76 9.47 -21.00
CA ALA A 260 17.23 8.94 -22.28
C ALA A 260 18.73 9.21 -22.51
N ASN A 261 19.31 10.26 -21.91
CA ASN A 261 20.76 10.45 -21.88
C ASN A 261 21.49 9.40 -21.03
N VAL A 262 20.75 8.62 -20.24
CA VAL A 262 21.24 7.50 -19.42
C VAL A 262 20.95 6.14 -20.07
N CYS A 263 19.94 6.04 -20.95
CA CYS A 263 19.52 4.79 -21.56
C CYS A 263 19.84 4.79 -23.07
N THR A 264 21.06 4.39 -23.43
CA THR A 264 21.31 3.86 -24.77
C THR A 264 20.48 2.59 -24.93
N MET A 265 19.60 2.54 -25.94
CA MET A 265 18.71 1.42 -26.35
C MET A 265 17.20 1.60 -26.08
N CYS A 266 16.62 2.77 -26.37
CA CYS A 266 15.18 2.83 -26.66
C CYS A 266 14.89 3.66 -27.92
N ASP A 267 14.28 3.01 -28.90
CA ASP A 267 13.74 3.63 -30.10
C ASP A 267 12.69 4.68 -29.69
N ARG A 268 12.74 5.88 -30.31
CA ARG A 268 11.93 7.09 -30.02
C ARG A 268 10.40 6.94 -30.09
N ARG A 269 9.85 5.73 -30.21
CA ARG A 269 8.41 5.51 -30.34
C ARG A 269 7.75 5.52 -28.96
N THR A 270 7.13 6.68 -28.71
CA THR A 270 6.24 7.11 -27.63
C THR A 270 6.89 7.49 -26.30
N ILE A 271 7.15 8.79 -26.13
CA ILE A 271 7.59 9.44 -24.87
C ILE A 271 6.72 9.03 -23.66
N ASN A 272 5.43 8.77 -23.88
CA ASN A 272 4.51 8.31 -22.82
C ASN A 272 4.84 6.91 -22.30
N ASP A 273 5.31 5.99 -23.16
CA ASP A 273 5.76 4.67 -22.74
C ASP A 273 7.04 4.80 -21.89
N CYS A 274 7.94 5.72 -22.25
CA CYS A 274 9.14 6.00 -21.47
C CYS A 274 8.85 6.62 -20.09
N LYS A 275 7.89 7.56 -19.97
CA LYS A 275 7.45 8.13 -18.65
C LYS A 275 7.00 7.04 -17.70
N ARG A 276 6.16 6.14 -18.22
CA ARG A 276 5.63 5.00 -17.47
C ARG A 276 6.76 4.06 -17.04
N LEU A 277 7.74 3.80 -17.91
CA LEU A 277 8.85 2.90 -17.62
C LEU A 277 9.77 3.42 -16.50
N VAL A 278 10.10 4.71 -16.45
CA VAL A 278 11.01 5.27 -15.42
C VAL A 278 10.39 5.18 -14.02
N SER A 279 9.19 5.72 -13.83
CA SER A 279 8.52 5.67 -12.52
C SER A 279 8.22 4.23 -12.09
N PHE A 280 7.91 3.35 -13.06
CA PHE A 280 7.74 1.93 -12.78
C PHE A 280 9.05 1.26 -12.35
N GLN A 281 10.18 1.58 -12.98
CA GLN A 281 11.49 1.05 -12.58
C GLN A 281 11.87 1.47 -11.16
N GLU A 282 11.73 2.76 -10.81
CA GLU A 282 12.03 3.27 -9.45
C GLU A 282 11.13 2.60 -8.40
N SER A 283 9.81 2.54 -8.64
CA SER A 283 8.87 1.87 -7.74
C SER A 283 9.19 0.38 -7.57
N ARG A 284 9.41 -0.34 -8.67
CA ARG A 284 9.77 -1.76 -8.62
C ARG A 284 11.08 -1.99 -7.88
N PHE A 285 12.05 -1.12 -8.10
CA PHE A 285 13.33 -1.22 -7.42
C PHE A 285 13.13 -1.15 -5.91
N ILE A 286 12.36 -0.19 -5.40
CA ILE A 286 12.16 -0.02 -3.95
C ILE A 286 11.25 -1.10 -3.35
N PHE A 287 10.10 -1.37 -3.99
CA PHE A 287 9.05 -2.19 -3.37
C PHE A 287 9.10 -3.67 -3.75
N LEU A 288 9.72 -4.03 -4.88
CA LEU A 288 9.70 -5.41 -5.40
C LEU A 288 11.09 -6.07 -5.47
N ASN A 289 12.19 -5.30 -5.37
CA ASN A 289 13.52 -5.88 -5.36
C ASN A 289 13.83 -6.45 -3.96
N ASN A 290 14.20 -7.73 -3.87
CA ASN A 290 14.55 -8.34 -2.59
C ASN A 290 15.97 -7.94 -2.13
N ASP A 291 16.87 -7.64 -3.06
CA ASP A 291 18.25 -7.26 -2.72
C ASP A 291 18.28 -5.89 -2.03
N ILE A 292 17.42 -4.96 -2.46
CA ILE A 292 17.35 -3.63 -1.83
C ILE A 292 16.77 -3.70 -0.41
N LYS A 293 15.95 -4.70 -0.08
CA LYS A 293 15.39 -4.88 1.29
C LYS A 293 16.47 -5.21 2.32
N LEU A 294 17.64 -5.65 1.87
CA LEU A 294 18.80 -5.81 2.76
C LEU A 294 19.37 -4.45 3.18
N VAL A 295 19.24 -3.45 2.31
CA VAL A 295 19.78 -2.10 2.51
C VAL A 295 18.75 -1.12 3.07
N LEU A 296 17.50 -1.21 2.62
CA LEU A 296 16.39 -0.39 3.07
C LEU A 296 15.60 -1.13 4.13
N ARG A 297 15.53 -0.54 5.33
CA ARG A 297 14.82 -1.10 6.48
C ARG A 297 13.65 -0.20 6.87
N SER A 298 12.66 -0.80 7.54
CA SER A 298 11.66 -0.03 8.26
C SER A 298 12.35 0.92 9.23
N SER A 299 11.84 2.16 9.32
CA SER A 299 12.31 3.16 10.28
C SER A 299 11.74 2.96 11.68
N ALA A 300 10.86 1.96 11.89
CA ALA A 300 10.22 1.71 13.17
C ALA A 300 11.23 1.47 14.30
N LEU A 301 10.96 2.04 15.47
CA LEU A 301 11.83 2.06 16.64
C LEU A 301 11.45 1.00 17.69
N TYR A 302 10.17 0.68 17.83
CA TYR A 302 9.59 -0.27 18.79
C TYR A 302 9.86 0.06 20.27
N ILE A 303 10.26 1.30 20.58
CA ILE A 303 10.61 1.75 21.94
C ILE A 303 9.78 2.98 22.30
N ASN A 304 9.11 2.96 23.46
CA ASN A 304 8.19 4.00 23.94
C ASN A 304 7.33 4.59 22.80
N SER A 305 6.73 3.69 22.01
CA SER A 305 5.94 4.02 20.83
C SER A 305 4.51 3.50 20.98
N THR A 306 3.68 3.65 19.97
CA THR A 306 2.34 3.08 19.88
C THR A 306 1.94 2.90 18.41
N LEU A 307 1.07 1.95 18.12
CA LEU A 307 0.52 1.77 16.79
C LEU A 307 -0.70 2.68 16.61
N CYS A 308 -0.78 3.32 15.44
CA CYS A 308 -2.00 3.93 14.93
C CYS A 308 -2.28 3.40 13.53
N ILE A 309 -3.48 2.88 13.28
CA ILE A 309 -3.93 2.52 11.93
C ILE A 309 -5.02 3.49 11.51
N ILE A 310 -4.74 4.27 10.47
CA ILE A 310 -5.76 5.03 9.74
C ILE A 310 -6.56 4.04 8.90
N LYS A 311 -7.85 3.98 9.21
CA LYS A 311 -8.77 2.97 8.67
C LYS A 311 -9.14 3.24 7.20
N PRO A 312 -9.57 2.19 6.46
CA PRO A 312 -9.83 2.31 5.02
C PRO A 312 -10.79 3.42 4.59
N HIS A 313 -11.86 3.67 5.35
CA HIS A 313 -12.80 4.75 5.01
C HIS A 313 -12.12 6.13 5.05
N ALA A 314 -11.28 6.41 6.06
CA ALA A 314 -10.56 7.67 6.17
C ALA A 314 -9.46 7.81 5.09
N VAL A 315 -8.78 6.72 4.73
CA VAL A 315 -7.83 6.71 3.60
C VAL A 315 -8.54 7.03 2.29
N ARG A 316 -9.66 6.34 2.00
CA ARG A 316 -10.44 6.53 0.77
C ARG A 316 -11.02 7.93 0.62
N GLU A 317 -11.43 8.54 1.73
CA GLU A 317 -11.93 9.92 1.78
C GLU A 317 -10.81 10.98 1.72
N GLY A 318 -9.56 10.56 1.55
CA GLY A 318 -8.41 11.47 1.46
C GLY A 318 -8.02 12.12 2.78
N LYS A 319 -8.55 11.62 3.91
CA LYS A 319 -8.33 12.20 5.25
C LYS A 319 -7.04 11.74 5.91
N ALA A 320 -6.32 10.77 5.34
CA ALA A 320 -5.06 10.29 5.89
C ALA A 320 -4.03 11.41 6.08
N GLY A 321 -3.91 12.32 5.10
CA GLY A 321 -3.00 13.46 5.20
C GLY A 321 -3.39 14.43 6.32
N GLU A 322 -4.67 14.81 6.42
CA GLU A 322 -5.20 15.67 7.48
C GLU A 322 -5.00 15.05 8.88
N ILE A 323 -5.24 13.74 9.02
CA ILE A 323 -5.02 13.00 10.28
C ILE A 323 -3.55 13.07 10.69
N ILE A 324 -2.61 12.81 9.76
CA ILE A 324 -1.18 12.87 10.07
C ILE A 324 -0.76 14.30 10.43
N THR A 325 -1.26 15.31 9.72
CA THR A 325 -1.01 16.72 10.06
C THR A 325 -1.47 17.03 11.48
N GLU A 326 -2.62 16.52 11.90
CA GLU A 326 -3.15 16.73 13.25
C GLU A 326 -2.32 16.01 14.32
N ILE A 327 -1.83 14.79 14.03
CA ILE A 327 -0.88 14.05 14.89
C ILE A 327 0.41 14.86 15.10
N LEU A 328 1.00 15.36 14.01
CA LEU A 328 2.23 16.16 14.08
C LEU A 328 2.00 17.50 14.78
N ARG A 329 0.82 18.12 14.61
CA ARG A 329 0.44 19.37 15.28
C ARG A 329 0.34 19.21 16.80
N GLN A 330 -0.10 18.05 17.29
CA GLN A 330 -0.07 17.70 18.72
C GLN A 330 1.33 17.31 19.22
N LYS A 331 2.38 17.54 18.44
CA LYS A 331 3.79 17.28 18.76
C LYS A 331 4.15 15.79 18.93
N PHE A 332 3.28 14.88 18.51
CA PHE A 332 3.68 13.49 18.34
C PHE A 332 4.66 13.37 17.17
N THR A 333 5.57 12.42 17.25
CA THR A 333 6.53 12.11 16.19
C THR A 333 6.13 10.81 15.52
N VAL A 334 5.94 10.84 14.20
CA VAL A 334 5.71 9.64 13.39
C VAL A 334 7.07 9.05 13.01
N THR A 335 7.35 7.84 13.48
CA THR A 335 8.66 7.17 13.32
C THR A 335 8.64 6.08 12.25
N ALA A 336 7.46 5.58 11.88
CA ALA A 336 7.26 4.73 10.71
C ALA A 336 5.89 4.97 10.10
N ILE A 337 5.78 4.78 8.78
CA ILE A 337 4.52 4.83 8.03
C ILE A 337 4.53 3.67 7.04
N LYS A 338 3.40 2.98 6.90
CA LYS A 338 3.23 1.91 5.92
C LYS A 338 1.80 1.86 5.41
N MET A 339 1.65 1.87 4.08
CA MET A 339 0.39 1.48 3.45
C MET A 339 0.31 -0.05 3.47
N LEU A 340 -0.82 -0.61 3.92
CA LEU A 340 -1.04 -2.04 3.97
C LEU A 340 -2.50 -2.39 3.68
N ARG A 341 -2.73 -3.60 3.22
CA ARG A 341 -4.07 -4.14 2.99
C ARG A 341 -4.17 -5.45 3.74
N PHE A 342 -5.07 -5.51 4.72
CA PHE A 342 -5.26 -6.73 5.48
C PHE A 342 -5.93 -7.80 4.63
N GLU A 343 -5.39 -9.02 4.69
CA GLU A 343 -6.16 -10.21 4.37
C GLU A 343 -7.01 -10.58 5.58
N ARG A 344 -8.17 -11.21 5.34
CA ARG A 344 -9.10 -11.56 6.41
C ARG A 344 -8.47 -12.34 7.57
N PRO A 345 -7.68 -13.42 7.34
CA PRO A 345 -7.06 -14.15 8.44
C PRO A 345 -6.16 -13.27 9.30
N ASN A 346 -5.34 -12.43 8.64
CA ASN A 346 -4.42 -11.53 9.31
C ASN A 346 -5.15 -10.44 10.12
N CYS A 347 -6.29 -9.96 9.62
CA CYS A 347 -7.12 -9.01 10.35
C CYS A 347 -7.82 -9.64 11.56
N GLU A 348 -8.31 -10.87 11.41
CA GLU A 348 -8.97 -11.60 12.50
C GLU A 348 -7.99 -11.94 13.62
N GLU A 349 -6.74 -12.29 13.28
CA GLU A 349 -5.63 -12.46 14.21
C GLU A 349 -5.28 -11.14 14.89
N PHE A 350 -5.07 -10.06 14.13
CA PHE A 350 -4.76 -8.74 14.67
C PHE A 350 -5.82 -8.21 15.65
N LEU A 351 -7.10 -8.49 15.38
CA LEU A 351 -8.22 -8.05 16.24
C LEU A 351 -8.69 -9.13 17.22
N GLU A 352 -7.98 -10.25 17.39
CA GLU A 352 -8.45 -11.41 18.14
C GLU A 352 -8.88 -11.06 19.56
N VAL A 353 -8.16 -10.15 20.23
CA VAL A 353 -8.45 -9.68 21.59
C VAL A 353 -9.85 -9.07 21.74
N TYR A 354 -10.46 -8.60 20.65
CA TYR A 354 -11.81 -8.03 20.66
C TYR A 354 -12.90 -9.07 20.38
N LYS A 355 -12.53 -10.28 19.95
CA LYS A 355 -13.48 -11.33 19.56
C LYS A 355 -14.29 -11.81 20.76
N GLY A 356 -15.61 -11.67 20.68
CA GLY A 356 -16.53 -12.02 21.77
C GLY A 356 -16.59 -11.00 22.90
N VAL A 357 -15.74 -9.96 22.88
CA VAL A 357 -15.76 -8.84 23.85
C VAL A 357 -16.63 -7.70 23.33
N VAL A 358 -16.46 -7.33 22.06
CA VAL A 358 -17.23 -6.25 21.42
C VAL A 358 -18.24 -6.81 20.41
N PRO A 359 -19.52 -6.40 20.47
CA PRO A 359 -20.53 -6.84 19.50
C PRO A 359 -20.19 -6.49 18.05
N GLU A 360 -19.44 -5.40 17.85
CA GLU A 360 -19.06 -4.90 16.53
C GLU A 360 -17.87 -5.63 15.89
N TYR A 361 -17.30 -6.68 16.52
CA TYR A 361 -16.07 -7.36 16.06
C TYR A 361 -16.09 -7.71 14.57
N GLU A 362 -17.13 -8.42 14.10
CA GLU A 362 -17.22 -8.82 12.68
C GLU A 362 -17.28 -7.60 11.75
N SER A 363 -17.98 -6.54 12.17
CA SER A 363 -18.05 -5.30 11.40
C SER A 363 -16.71 -4.55 11.40
N MET A 364 -15.93 -4.62 12.50
CA MET A 364 -14.58 -4.06 12.56
C MET A 364 -13.65 -4.78 11.60
N VAL A 365 -13.65 -6.12 11.60
CA VAL A 365 -12.87 -6.93 10.64
C VAL A 365 -13.24 -6.55 9.21
N MET A 366 -14.53 -6.55 8.88
CA MET A 366 -15.03 -6.20 7.54
C MET A 366 -14.62 -4.79 7.11
N GLN A 367 -14.62 -3.83 8.04
CA GLN A 367 -14.19 -2.46 7.76
C GLN A 367 -12.68 -2.40 7.47
N MET A 368 -11.86 -3.12 8.23
CA MET A 368 -10.39 -3.12 8.07
C MET A 368 -9.95 -3.80 6.78
N ILE A 369 -10.63 -4.85 6.34
CA ILE A 369 -10.33 -5.55 5.07
C ILE A 369 -11.00 -4.92 3.84
N SER A 370 -11.80 -3.86 4.02
CA SER A 370 -12.53 -3.20 2.92
C SER A 370 -11.65 -2.37 1.98
N GLY A 371 -10.38 -2.15 2.32
CA GLY A 371 -9.48 -1.32 1.53
C GLY A 371 -8.12 -1.14 2.16
N ASP A 372 -7.38 -0.15 1.67
CA ASP A 372 -6.03 0.13 2.14
C ASP A 372 -6.07 0.89 3.47
N CYS A 373 -5.24 0.43 4.41
CA CYS A 373 -5.00 1.05 5.69
C CYS A 373 -3.64 1.76 5.65
N MET A 374 -3.47 2.80 6.47
CA MET A 374 -2.16 3.40 6.70
C MET A 374 -1.76 3.21 8.16
N ALA A 375 -0.79 2.36 8.42
CA ALA A 375 -0.21 2.18 9.75
C ALA A 375 0.88 3.21 10.01
N LEU A 376 0.90 3.70 11.24
CA LEU A 376 1.86 4.65 11.78
C LEU A 376 2.43 4.07 13.07
N GLU A 377 3.74 4.12 13.22
CA GLU A 377 4.36 4.07 14.54
C GLU A 377 4.52 5.50 15.04
N ILE A 378 4.06 5.75 16.26
CA ILE A 378 4.02 7.07 16.86
C ILE A 378 4.82 7.04 18.16
N THR A 379 5.58 8.11 18.43
CA THR A 379 6.30 8.34 19.68
C THR A 379 5.96 9.72 20.24
N ASN A 380 5.92 9.85 21.57
CA ASN A 380 5.85 11.14 22.24
C ASN A 380 7.18 11.42 22.93
N LYS A 381 8.12 12.03 22.19
CA LYS A 381 9.47 12.32 22.69
C LYS A 381 9.54 13.53 23.63
N TYR A 382 8.44 14.25 23.80
CA TYR A 382 8.39 15.52 24.53
C TYR A 382 7.67 15.42 25.87
N ASP A 383 7.14 14.25 26.22
CA ASP A 383 6.46 13.96 27.47
C ASP A 383 7.05 12.69 28.10
N ASP A 384 8.03 12.87 28.99
CA ASP A 384 8.64 11.76 29.74
C ASP A 384 7.78 11.32 30.94
N THR A 385 6.67 12.00 31.22
CA THR A 385 5.82 11.72 32.39
C THR A 385 4.76 10.65 32.11
N ARG A 386 4.45 10.41 30.83
CA ARG A 386 3.45 9.45 30.39
C ARG A 386 4.03 8.57 29.29
N SER A 387 3.59 7.31 29.25
CA SER A 387 3.89 6.45 28.12
C SER A 387 3.22 6.98 26.84
N THR A 388 3.85 6.74 25.69
CA THR A 388 3.32 7.20 24.40
C THR A 388 1.93 6.64 24.13
N TYR A 389 1.66 5.35 24.41
CA TYR A 389 0.35 4.75 24.13
C TYR A 389 -0.78 5.45 24.89
N GLN A 390 -0.57 5.82 26.16
CA GLN A 390 -1.60 6.50 26.96
C GLN A 390 -1.92 7.89 26.43
N SER A 391 -0.88 8.70 26.20
CA SER A 391 -1.04 10.05 25.69
C SER A 391 -1.68 10.05 24.29
N PHE A 392 -1.31 9.11 23.44
CA PHE A 392 -1.88 8.98 22.11
C PHE A 392 -3.33 8.45 22.13
N ARG A 393 -3.65 7.46 22.97
CA ARG A 393 -5.01 6.94 23.14
C ARG A 393 -5.97 8.02 23.63
N ASP A 394 -5.54 8.88 24.55
CA ASP A 394 -6.31 10.05 24.98
C ASP A 394 -6.61 11.01 23.82
N PHE A 395 -5.63 11.23 22.96
CA PHE A 395 -5.76 12.07 21.77
C PHE A 395 -6.61 11.43 20.67
N CYS A 396 -6.61 10.10 20.52
CA CYS A 396 -7.58 9.40 19.67
C CYS A 396 -9.02 9.59 20.19
N GLY A 397 -9.19 9.57 21.51
CA GLY A 397 -10.48 9.78 22.19
C GLY A 397 -11.41 8.57 22.18
N PRO A 398 -12.67 8.74 22.64
CA PRO A 398 -13.63 7.64 22.75
C PRO A 398 -13.86 6.88 21.45
N ILE A 399 -14.03 5.55 21.52
CA ILE A 399 -14.26 4.67 20.35
C ILE A 399 -15.46 5.12 19.51
N CYS A 400 -16.52 5.62 20.17
CA CYS A 400 -17.72 6.12 19.51
C CYS A 400 -17.53 7.59 19.10
N PRO A 401 -17.50 7.93 17.80
CA PRO A 401 -17.33 9.30 17.33
C PRO A 401 -18.39 10.28 17.83
N GLU A 402 -19.64 9.83 18.01
CA GLU A 402 -20.72 10.67 18.53
C GLU A 402 -20.44 11.12 19.97
N VAL A 403 -19.99 10.19 20.82
CA VAL A 403 -19.57 10.50 22.19
C VAL A 403 -18.31 11.36 22.18
N ALA A 404 -17.34 11.07 21.31
CA ALA A 404 -16.12 11.84 21.18
C ALA A 404 -16.41 13.30 20.79
N LYS A 405 -17.30 13.56 19.82
CA LYS A 405 -17.72 14.91 19.40
C LYS A 405 -18.32 15.72 20.54
N LEU A 406 -19.09 15.07 21.43
CA LEU A 406 -19.72 15.74 22.57
C LEU A 406 -18.77 15.97 23.75
N THR A 407 -17.89 15.00 24.02
CA THR A 407 -17.07 15.01 25.25
C THR A 407 -15.65 15.56 25.05
N ARG A 408 -15.05 15.32 23.87
CA ARG A 408 -13.67 15.66 23.52
C ARG A 408 -13.55 16.00 22.02
N PRO A 409 -14.09 17.15 21.55
CA PRO A 409 -14.24 17.46 20.12
C PRO A 409 -12.91 17.57 19.34
N GLN A 410 -11.79 17.76 20.04
CA GLN A 410 -10.46 17.89 19.44
C GLN A 410 -9.75 16.55 19.21
N THR A 411 -10.40 15.41 19.50
CA THR A 411 -9.78 14.09 19.31
C THR A 411 -9.93 13.58 17.88
N LEU A 412 -9.02 12.71 17.43
CA LEU A 412 -9.02 12.19 16.05
C LEU A 412 -10.36 11.50 15.69
N ARG A 413 -10.93 10.71 16.61
CA ARG A 413 -12.21 10.04 16.38
C ARG A 413 -13.39 11.02 16.35
N ALA A 414 -13.29 12.16 17.04
CA ALA A 414 -14.31 13.22 16.96
C ALA A 414 -14.25 13.95 15.62
N MET A 415 -13.05 14.32 15.16
CA MET A 415 -12.86 15.10 13.93
C MET A 415 -13.13 14.28 12.66
N PHE A 416 -12.70 13.02 12.63
CA PHE A 416 -12.69 12.22 11.39
C PHE A 416 -13.62 10.99 11.44
N GLY A 417 -14.15 10.63 12.61
CA GLY A 417 -15.00 9.46 12.77
C GLY A 417 -16.45 9.66 12.33
N LYS A 418 -17.01 8.63 11.70
CA LYS A 418 -18.40 8.55 11.25
C LYS A 418 -19.31 7.81 12.22
N ASN A 419 -18.92 6.61 12.63
CA ASN A 419 -19.64 5.77 13.59
C ASN A 419 -18.67 4.85 14.34
N LYS A 420 -19.16 3.97 15.23
CA LYS A 420 -18.31 3.09 16.05
C LYS A 420 -17.34 2.22 15.24
N VAL A 421 -17.77 1.73 14.07
CA VAL A 421 -16.97 0.87 13.19
C VAL A 421 -16.02 1.71 12.32
N MET A 422 -16.57 2.75 11.70
CA MET A 422 -15.86 3.76 10.90
C MET A 422 -15.44 4.95 11.78
N ASN A 423 -14.58 4.70 12.76
CA ASN A 423 -14.13 5.70 13.73
C ASN A 423 -12.77 6.33 13.38
N ALA A 424 -12.42 6.44 12.09
CA ALA A 424 -11.17 6.95 11.53
C ALA A 424 -9.88 6.19 11.89
N VAL A 425 -9.59 5.98 13.17
CA VAL A 425 -8.32 5.42 13.64
C VAL A 425 -8.50 4.29 14.65
N HIS A 426 -7.74 3.23 14.47
CA HIS A 426 -7.41 2.27 15.52
C HIS A 426 -6.09 2.69 16.18
N CYS A 427 -5.98 2.51 17.49
CA CYS A 427 -4.77 2.78 18.26
C CYS A 427 -4.61 1.68 19.31
N THR A 428 -3.38 1.35 19.69
CA THR A 428 -3.13 0.36 20.73
C THR A 428 -3.81 0.78 22.04
N ASP A 429 -4.51 -0.17 22.69
CA ASP A 429 -5.24 0.10 23.93
C ASP A 429 -4.42 -0.14 25.20
N LEU A 430 -3.47 -1.10 25.18
CA LEU A 430 -2.66 -1.54 26.31
C LEU A 430 -1.15 -1.42 26.04
N GLU A 431 -0.36 -1.32 27.11
CA GLU A 431 1.09 -1.18 26.99
C GLU A 431 1.74 -2.45 26.45
N GLU A 432 1.30 -3.59 26.97
CA GLU A 432 1.85 -4.90 26.68
C GLU A 432 1.62 -5.32 25.21
N ASP A 433 0.53 -4.84 24.61
CA ASP A 433 0.16 -5.13 23.22
C ASP A 433 0.94 -4.25 22.22
N THR A 434 1.50 -3.13 22.67
CA THR A 434 2.15 -2.13 21.79
C THR A 434 3.26 -2.74 20.94
N SER A 435 4.18 -3.49 21.56
CA SER A 435 5.30 -4.08 20.84
C SER A 435 4.84 -5.17 19.88
N LEU A 436 3.89 -6.00 20.30
CA LEU A 436 3.32 -7.09 19.50
C LEU A 436 2.62 -6.56 18.24
N GLU A 437 1.74 -5.56 18.41
CA GLU A 437 1.03 -4.93 17.30
C GLU A 437 1.98 -4.26 16.30
N LEU A 438 2.97 -3.51 16.79
CA LEU A 438 3.96 -2.87 15.94
C LEU A 438 4.80 -3.89 15.17
N GLU A 439 5.26 -4.95 15.83
CA GLU A 439 6.03 -6.02 15.18
C GLU A 439 5.18 -6.77 14.14
N TYR A 440 3.94 -7.09 14.46
CA TYR A 440 3.00 -7.71 13.52
C TYR A 440 2.89 -6.90 12.22
N ILE A 441 2.73 -5.58 12.35
CA ILE A 441 2.52 -4.67 11.22
C ILE A 441 3.79 -4.37 10.43
N PHE A 442 4.89 -4.07 11.13
CA PHE A 442 6.12 -3.56 10.50
C PHE A 442 7.18 -4.63 10.23
N LYS A 443 7.11 -5.81 10.85
CA LYS A 443 8.03 -6.94 10.59
C LYS A 443 7.37 -8.09 9.84
N PHE A 444 6.16 -8.51 10.21
CA PHE A 444 5.59 -9.77 9.72
C PHE A 444 4.67 -9.60 8.51
N LEU A 445 3.78 -8.62 8.53
CA LEU A 445 2.96 -8.30 7.37
C LEU A 445 3.86 -7.71 6.27
N ASN A 446 3.83 -8.26 5.05
CA ASN A 446 4.65 -7.80 3.91
C ASN A 446 3.79 -7.23 2.78
#